data_AF-A0A963RRA6-F1
#
_entry.id   AF-A0A963RRA6-F1
#
_cell.length_a   1.000
_cell.length_b   1.000
_cell.length_c   1.000
_cell.angle_alpha   90.00
_cell.angle_beta   90.00
_cell.angle_gamma   90.00
#
_symmetry.space_group_name_H-M   'P 1'
#
loop_
_entity.id
_entity.type
_entity.pdbx_description
1 polymer ?
#
loop_
_entity_poly.entity_id
_entity_poly.type
_entity_poly.pdbx_seq_one_letter_code
_entity_poly.pdbx_strand_id
1 'polypeptide(L)' 'FPRAYGGTDARQVLRIRLIEEAGRVCSTTASLITGTDLSTRAIVAGGSEQLKQEIVPRLCTGELQSAFGLTEPGAGS' A
#
# COMPACT_ATOMS: atom_id res chain seq x y z
N PHE A 1 -5.86 4.04 4.55
CA PHE A 1 -5.79 5.31 3.80
C PHE A 1 -6.94 6.23 4.19
N PRO A 2 -6.88 7.53 3.87
CA PRO A 2 -7.95 8.49 4.16
C PRO A 2 -9.30 8.06 3.61
N ARG A 3 -10.39 8.29 4.37
CA ARG A 3 -11.77 8.05 3.88
C ARG A 3 -12.10 8.84 2.62
N ALA A 4 -11.53 10.02 2.46
CA ALA A 4 -11.70 10.86 1.27
C ALA A 4 -11.28 10.16 -0.05
N TYR A 5 -10.44 9.12 0.03
CA TYR A 5 -10.00 8.33 -1.12
C TYR A 5 -10.49 6.87 -1.05
N GLY A 6 -11.58 6.58 -0.32
CA GLY A 6 -12.14 5.23 -0.19
C GLY A 6 -11.44 4.33 0.83
N GLY A 7 -10.54 4.87 1.65
CA GLY A 7 -9.91 4.15 2.75
C GLY A 7 -10.73 4.14 4.05
N THR A 8 -10.14 3.66 5.13
CA THR A 8 -10.82 3.42 6.42
C THR A 8 -10.37 4.32 7.56
N ASP A 9 -9.35 5.17 7.36
CA ASP A 9 -8.63 5.87 8.45
C ASP A 9 -8.11 4.94 9.56
N ALA A 10 -7.93 3.65 9.24
CA ALA A 10 -7.45 2.67 10.21
C ALA A 10 -6.08 3.06 10.79
N ARG A 11 -5.97 2.92 12.11
CA ARG A 11 -4.71 3.12 12.85
C ARG A 11 -3.66 2.12 12.36
N GLN A 12 -2.39 2.53 12.32
CA GLN A 12 -1.30 1.66 11.88
C GLN A 12 -1.23 0.33 12.64
N VAL A 13 -1.54 0.32 13.95
CA VAL A 13 -1.54 -0.90 14.77
C VAL A 13 -2.48 -1.99 14.23
N LEU A 14 -3.65 -1.62 13.69
CA LEU A 14 -4.58 -2.60 13.10
C LEU A 14 -3.97 -3.24 11.86
N ARG A 15 -3.32 -2.42 11.02
CA ARG A 15 -2.65 -2.93 9.83
C ARG A 15 -1.49 -3.87 10.18
N ILE A 16 -0.70 -3.54 11.21
CA ILE A 16 0.39 -4.42 11.69
C ILE A 16 -0.19 -5.79 12.08
N ARG A 17 -1.28 -5.81 12.86
CA ARG A 17 -1.96 -7.07 13.23
C ARG A 17 -2.45 -7.86 12.02
N LEU A 18 -3.03 -7.21 11.02
CA LEU A 18 -3.45 -7.89 9.78
C LEU A 18 -2.28 -8.53 9.03
N ILE A 19 -1.14 -7.83 8.95
CA ILE A 19 0.08 -8.34 8.32
C ILE A 19 0.65 -9.52 9.11
N GLU A 20 0.69 -9.44 10.44
CA GLU A 20 1.16 -10.52 11.32
C GLU A 20 0.31 -11.79 11.17
N GLU A 21 -1.03 -11.65 11.19
CA GLU A 21 -1.94 -12.80 11.04
C GLU A 21 -1.84 -13.45 9.66
N ALA A 22 -1.74 -12.65 8.59
CA ALA A 22 -1.51 -13.18 7.24
C ALA A 22 -0.13 -13.85 7.13
N GLY A 23 0.90 -13.21 7.66
CA GLY A 23 2.28 -13.67 7.62
C GLY A 23 2.53 -14.95 8.42
N ARG A 24 1.74 -15.19 9.48
CA ARG A 24 1.75 -16.45 10.25
C ARG A 24 1.43 -17.67 9.39
N VAL A 25 0.66 -17.48 8.31
CA VAL A 25 0.25 -18.56 7.40
C VAL A 25 1.03 -18.52 6.09
N CYS A 26 1.18 -17.34 5.49
CA CYS A 26 1.84 -17.16 4.19
C CYS A 26 2.52 -15.78 4.11
N SER A 27 3.85 -15.79 4.11
CA SER A 27 4.65 -14.57 3.98
C SER A 27 4.41 -13.86 2.64
N THR A 28 4.19 -14.59 1.56
CA THR A 28 3.87 -14.00 0.24
C THR A 28 2.58 -13.19 0.26
N THR A 29 1.53 -13.69 0.93
CA THR A 29 0.27 -12.95 1.09
C THR A 29 0.47 -11.68 1.91
N ALA A 30 1.26 -11.74 2.99
CA ALA A 30 1.63 -10.56 3.75
C ALA A 30 2.41 -9.54 2.88
N SER A 31 3.32 -10.01 2.03
CA SER A 31 4.08 -9.17 1.10
C SER A 31 3.21 -8.44 0.07
N LEU A 32 2.12 -9.05 -0.40
CA LEU A 32 1.15 -8.37 -1.29
C LEU A 32 0.47 -7.20 -0.59
N ILE A 33 0.19 -7.31 0.70
CA ILE A 33 -0.41 -6.24 1.51
C ILE A 33 0.63 -5.13 1.74
N THR A 34 1.84 -5.49 2.16
CA THR A 34 2.88 -4.51 2.50
C THR A 34 3.41 -3.76 1.28
N GLY A 35 3.55 -4.44 0.12
CA GLY A 35 3.97 -3.83 -1.14
C GLY A 35 3.05 -2.69 -1.56
N THR A 36 1.74 -2.97 -1.64
CA THR A 36 0.76 -1.94 -1.99
C THR A 36 0.63 -0.86 -0.94
N ASP A 37 0.70 -1.20 0.35
CA ASP A 37 0.66 -0.19 1.42
C ASP A 37 1.82 0.80 1.30
N LEU A 38 3.04 0.31 1.07
CA LEU A 38 4.23 1.15 0.94
C LEU A 38 4.11 2.10 -0.26
N SER A 39 3.79 1.57 -1.45
CA SER A 39 3.67 2.37 -2.67
C SER A 39 2.55 3.40 -2.59
N THR A 40 1.38 3.02 -2.08
CA THR A 40 0.23 3.92 -1.96
C THR A 40 0.52 5.07 -1.00
N ARG A 41 1.31 4.83 0.06
CA ARG A 41 1.70 5.89 1.01
C ARG A 41 2.53 6.98 0.36
N ALA A 42 3.43 6.64 -0.54
CA ALA A 42 4.21 7.63 -1.29
C ALA A 42 3.29 8.54 -2.13
N ILE A 43 2.27 7.95 -2.78
CA ILE A 43 1.27 8.71 -3.56
C ILE A 43 0.43 9.62 -2.65
N VAL A 44 -0.07 9.11 -1.53
CA VAL A 44 -0.87 9.92 -0.59
C VAL A 44 -0.05 11.06 0.03
N ALA A 45 1.23 10.82 0.30
CA ALA A 45 2.11 11.79 0.93
C ALA A 45 2.58 12.91 -0.03
N GLY A 46 2.89 12.58 -1.30
CA GLY A 46 3.54 13.52 -2.23
C GLY A 46 2.87 13.68 -3.59
N GLY A 47 1.85 12.91 -3.92
CA GLY A 47 1.14 13.01 -5.20
C GLY A 47 0.33 14.29 -5.34
N SER A 48 -0.02 14.65 -6.59
CA SER A 48 -1.03 15.67 -6.85
C SER A 48 -2.41 15.21 -6.40
N GLU A 49 -3.33 16.14 -6.13
CA GLU A 49 -4.71 15.76 -5.77
C GLU A 49 -5.40 14.98 -6.89
N GLN A 50 -5.13 15.33 -8.16
CA GLN A 50 -5.61 14.58 -9.32
C GLN A 50 -5.15 13.13 -9.27
N LEU A 51 -3.85 12.88 -9.04
CA LEU A 51 -3.29 11.54 -8.95
C LEU A 51 -3.88 10.74 -7.77
N LYS A 52 -4.05 11.39 -6.62
CA LYS A 52 -4.65 10.74 -5.43
C LYS A 52 -6.08 10.30 -5.71
N GLN A 53 -6.90 11.19 -6.30
CA GLN A 53 -8.31 10.91 -6.62
C GLN A 53 -8.46 9.80 -7.66
N GLU A 54 -7.56 9.72 -8.64
CA GLU A 54 -7.62 8.71 -9.68
C GLU A 54 -7.17 7.31 -9.19
N ILE A 55 -6.06 7.26 -8.44
CA ILE A 55 -5.35 5.99 -8.20
C ILE A 55 -5.68 5.38 -6.82
N VAL A 56 -5.74 6.19 -5.75
CA VAL A 56 -5.86 5.68 -4.38
C VAL A 56 -7.18 4.89 -4.14
N PRO A 57 -8.35 5.31 -4.68
CA PRO A 57 -9.58 4.52 -4.53
C PRO A 57 -9.46 3.11 -5.11
N ARG A 58 -8.84 2.97 -6.28
CA ARG A 58 -8.67 1.69 -6.99
C ARG A 58 -7.67 0.77 -6.29
N LEU A 59 -6.68 1.35 -5.59
CA LEU A 59 -5.78 0.60 -4.70
C LEU A 59 -6.49 0.19 -3.39
N CYS A 60 -7.40 1.01 -2.86
CA CYS A 60 -8.16 0.68 -1.66
C CYS A 60 -9.17 -0.46 -1.88
N THR A 61 -9.75 -0.56 -3.07
CA THR A 61 -10.68 -1.66 -3.45
C THR A 61 -9.96 -2.93 -3.88
N GLY A 62 -8.65 -2.86 -4.14
CA GLY A 62 -7.87 -3.96 -4.71
C GLY A 62 -8.11 -4.19 -6.21
N GLU A 63 -8.78 -3.27 -6.90
CA GLU A 63 -8.88 -3.28 -8.37
C GLU A 63 -7.49 -3.15 -9.00
N LEU A 64 -6.64 -2.32 -8.39
CA LEU A 64 -5.23 -2.19 -8.72
C LEU A 64 -4.36 -2.79 -7.62
N GLN A 65 -3.21 -3.28 -8.04
CA GLN A 65 -2.09 -3.62 -7.17
C GLN A 65 -0.89 -2.75 -7.55
N SER A 66 -0.08 -2.37 -6.55
CA SER A 66 1.08 -1.52 -6.79
C SER A 66 2.34 -2.16 -6.20
N ALA A 67 3.48 -1.83 -6.82
CA ALA A 67 4.80 -2.24 -6.38
C ALA A 67 5.69 -1.01 -6.23
N PHE A 68 6.76 -1.12 -5.45
CA PHE A 68 7.72 -0.05 -5.25
C PHE A 68 8.96 -0.32 -6.08
N GLY A 69 9.06 0.36 -7.22
CA GLY A 69 10.18 0.21 -8.16
C GLY A 69 11.39 1.05 -7.74
N LEU A 70 12.16 0.56 -6.76
CA LEU A 70 13.38 1.24 -6.28
C LEU A 70 14.66 0.60 -6.82
N THR A 71 14.73 -0.74 -6.85
CA THR A 71 15.96 -1.47 -7.19
C THR A 71 16.26 -1.41 -8.68
N GLU A 72 17.53 -1.20 -9.02
CA GLU A 72 18.06 -1.22 -10.39
C GLU A 72 19.27 -2.18 -10.48
N PRO A 73 19.69 -2.63 -11.67
CA PRO A 73 20.78 -3.63 -11.81
C PRO A 73 22.10 -3.24 -11.13
N GLY A 74 22.39 -1.95 -11.00
CA GLY A 74 23.58 -1.42 -10.33
C GLY A 74 23.29 -0.62 -9.06
N ALA A 75 22.04 -0.58 -8.59
CA ALA A 75 21.65 0.16 -7.40
C ALA A 75 20.76 -0.69 -6.48
N GLY A 76 21.38 -1.10 -5.37
CA GLY A 76 20.87 -1.93 -4.29
C GLY A 76 21.91 -1.92 -3.16
N SER A 77 21.65 -2.61 -2.05
CA SER A 77 22.60 -2.74 -0.94
C SER A 77 23.87 -3.47 -1.32
#